data_AF-A0AAD1E9B5-F1
#
_entry.id   AF-A0AAD1E9B5-F1
#
_cell.length_a   1.000
_cell.length_b   1.000
_cell.length_c   1.000
_cell.angle_alpha   90.00
_cell.angle_beta   90.00
_cell.angle_gamma   90.00
#
_symmetry.space_group_name_H-M   'P 1'
#
loop_
_entity.id
_entity.type
_entity.pdbx_description
1 polymer ?
#
loop_
_entity_poly.entity_id
_entity_poly.type
_entity_poly.pdbx_seq_one_letter_code
_entity_poly.pdbx_strand_id
1 'polypeptide(L)'
;MKYNKCSSVVLAFLFFVLFVRSAIAEGQQCQINIQIISLESASCQKESGVNIVKLVSTHISPYATDLEKLPTFIMSGGDREDLIRRVGISIEATSPYNRLIELPYPEKVIDFSNVPKSAELKIAQKGWRLLDMKSVVYGGSEEEEGAGLVCITLEKEIRGEVVVVSQCNSFYESDISRLKEILESIDD
;
A
#
# COMPACT_ATOMS: atom_id res chain seq x y z
N MET A 1 -80.67 1.87 -39.50
CA MET A 1 -79.69 0.77 -39.64
C MET A 1 -78.51 1.13 -38.72
N LYS A 2 -78.49 0.74 -37.44
CA LYS A 2 -78.08 -0.54 -36.84
C LYS A 2 -76.63 -0.96 -37.15
N TYR A 3 -75.81 -0.87 -36.09
CA TYR A 3 -74.49 -1.46 -35.77
C TYR A 3 -73.28 -0.89 -36.55
N ASN A 4 -72.17 -0.48 -35.91
CA ASN A 4 -71.45 -1.22 -34.87
C ASN A 4 -70.55 -0.37 -33.94
N LYS A 5 -70.50 -0.85 -32.69
CA LYS A 5 -69.40 -0.85 -31.69
C LYS A 5 -68.94 0.46 -31.03
N CYS A 6 -69.60 0.76 -29.91
CA CYS A 6 -69.00 1.44 -28.74
C CYS A 6 -68.26 0.44 -27.84
N SER A 7 -67.42 1.02 -26.97
CA SER A 7 -66.91 0.49 -25.68
C SER A 7 -65.54 -0.15 -25.73
N SER A 8 -64.58 0.08 -24.82
CA SER A 8 -64.28 1.08 -23.78
C SER A 8 -62.94 0.60 -23.21
N VAL A 9 -61.88 1.42 -23.20
CA VAL A 9 -61.18 1.91 -21.99
C VAL A 9 -60.24 0.88 -21.30
N VAL A 10 -59.06 1.40 -20.91
CA VAL A 10 -58.13 0.94 -19.85
C VAL A 10 -56.79 0.31 -20.30
N LEU A 11 -55.73 1.08 -20.00
CA LEU A 11 -54.35 0.73 -19.59
C LEU A 11 -53.65 -0.48 -20.22
N ALA A 12 -52.56 -0.19 -20.92
CA ALA A 12 -51.31 -0.93 -20.77
C ALA A 12 -50.13 0.04 -20.89
N PHE A 13 -49.88 0.82 -19.83
CA PHE A 13 -48.51 1.07 -19.37
C PHE A 13 -47.86 -0.30 -19.23
N LEU A 14 -46.71 -0.58 -19.86
CA LEU A 14 -45.70 -1.53 -19.37
C LEU A 14 -44.49 -1.61 -20.31
N PHE A 15 -43.33 -1.47 -19.68
CA PHE A 15 -42.01 -1.96 -20.11
C PHE A 15 -41.28 -1.28 -21.27
N PHE A 16 -40.80 -0.07 -21.01
CA PHE A 16 -39.45 0.31 -21.46
C PHE A 16 -38.63 0.77 -20.24
N VAL A 17 -38.50 -0.13 -19.27
CA VAL A 17 -37.44 -0.02 -18.26
C VAL A 17 -36.16 -0.39 -18.99
N LEU A 18 -35.52 0.63 -19.56
CA LEU A 18 -34.12 0.57 -19.92
C LEU A 18 -33.38 0.09 -18.68
N PHE A 19 -32.94 -1.17 -18.73
CA PHE A 19 -31.92 -1.74 -17.87
C PHE A 19 -30.65 -0.91 -18.10
N VAL A 20 -30.58 0.26 -17.48
CA VAL A 20 -29.30 0.81 -17.04
C VAL A 20 -28.85 -0.19 -15.98
N ARG A 21 -28.14 -1.23 -16.41
CA ARG A 21 -27.18 -1.90 -15.54
C ARG A 21 -26.18 -0.81 -15.20
N SER A 22 -26.50 -0.02 -14.17
CA SER A 22 -25.48 0.59 -13.34
C SER A 22 -24.63 -0.59 -12.92
N ALA A 23 -23.48 -0.76 -13.59
CA ALA A 23 -22.38 -1.49 -13.02
C ALA A 23 -22.03 -0.70 -11.76
N ILE A 24 -22.74 -1.02 -10.68
CA ILE A 24 -22.28 -0.75 -9.33
C ILE A 24 -21.01 -1.59 -9.30
N ALA A 25 -19.87 -0.94 -9.59
CA ALA A 25 -18.59 -1.48 -9.18
C ALA A 25 -18.76 -1.69 -7.68
N GLU A 26 -18.96 -2.95 -7.27
CA GLU A 26 -18.88 -3.34 -5.88
C GLU A 26 -17.56 -2.77 -5.39
N GLY A 27 -17.64 -1.74 -4.54
CA GLY A 27 -16.48 -1.11 -3.96
C GLY A 27 -15.65 -2.22 -3.34
N GLN A 28 -14.50 -2.48 -3.95
CA GLN A 28 -13.66 -3.64 -3.67
C GLN A 28 -13.23 -3.52 -2.21
N GLN A 29 -13.92 -4.27 -1.35
CA GLN A 29 -13.85 -4.09 0.09
C GLN A 29 -12.53 -4.67 0.57
N CYS A 30 -11.52 -3.84 0.65
CA CYS A 30 -10.25 -4.20 1.24
C CYS A 30 -10.40 -4.30 2.76
N GLN A 31 -10.62 -5.51 3.24
CA GLN A 31 -10.61 -5.79 4.66
C GLN A 31 -9.19 -6.10 5.11
N ILE A 32 -8.37 -5.05 5.21
CA ILE A 32 -7.26 -5.04 6.16
C ILE A 32 -7.68 -4.04 7.23
N ASN A 33 -8.25 -4.54 8.33
CA ASN A 33 -8.78 -3.70 9.41
C ASN A 33 -7.63 -3.19 10.30
N ILE A 34 -6.75 -2.36 9.73
CA ILE A 34 -5.66 -1.73 10.45
C ILE A 34 -6.15 -0.39 10.95
N GLN A 35 -6.56 -0.34 12.22
CA GLN A 35 -6.84 0.91 12.92
C GLN A 35 -5.56 1.40 13.61
N ILE A 36 -4.69 2.06 12.84
CA ILE A 36 -3.55 2.77 13.41
C ILE A 36 -3.89 4.25 13.43
N ILE A 37 -3.88 4.84 14.63
CA ILE A 37 -4.37 6.20 14.92
C ILE A 37 -3.74 7.27 14.01
N SER A 38 -2.51 7.03 13.50
CA SER A 38 -1.73 7.98 12.70
C SER A 38 -1.65 7.68 11.19
N LEU A 39 -2.37 6.68 10.70
CA LEU A 39 -2.35 6.25 9.29
C LEU A 39 -3.76 6.16 8.71
N GLU A 40 -3.90 6.56 7.45
CA GLU A 40 -5.11 6.35 6.66
C GLU A 40 -4.80 5.58 5.38
N SER A 41 -5.78 4.81 4.91
CA SER A 41 -5.69 4.11 3.63
C SER A 41 -5.88 5.12 2.49
N ALA A 42 -4.79 5.53 1.84
CA ALA A 42 -4.83 6.35 0.63
C ALA A 42 -5.39 5.60 -0.57
N SER A 43 -5.11 4.29 -0.66
CA SER A 43 -5.70 3.43 -1.68
C SER A 43 -5.73 1.99 -1.21
N CYS A 44 -6.71 1.24 -1.68
CA CYS A 44 -6.64 -0.20 -1.64
C CYS A 44 -7.13 -0.85 -2.93
N GLN A 45 -6.38 -1.85 -3.37
CA GLN A 45 -6.59 -2.58 -4.60
C GLN A 45 -6.50 -4.07 -4.33
N LYS A 46 -7.25 -4.86 -5.09
CA LYS A 46 -7.08 -6.32 -5.10
C LYS A 46 -6.87 -6.80 -6.54
N GLU A 47 -5.71 -7.37 -6.78
CA GLU A 47 -5.22 -7.76 -8.09
C GLU A 47 -4.84 -9.24 -8.09
N SER A 48 -5.49 -10.04 -8.95
CA SER A 48 -5.18 -11.47 -9.08
C SER A 48 -5.14 -12.25 -7.75
N GLY A 49 -5.96 -11.87 -6.77
CA GLY A 49 -5.99 -12.51 -5.45
C GLY A 49 -5.03 -11.93 -4.41
N VAL A 50 -4.25 -10.90 -4.77
CA VAL A 50 -3.38 -10.16 -3.86
C VAL A 50 -4.06 -8.85 -3.45
N ASN A 51 -4.16 -8.60 -2.14
CA ASN A 51 -4.59 -7.30 -1.62
C ASN A 51 -3.38 -6.38 -1.50
N ILE A 52 -3.53 -5.11 -1.86
CA ILE A 52 -2.49 -4.08 -1.77
C ILE A 52 -3.11 -2.84 -1.13
N VAL A 53 -2.66 -2.51 0.07
CA VAL A 53 -3.05 -1.31 0.82
C VAL A 53 -1.89 -0.34 0.83
N LYS A 54 -2.17 0.92 0.48
CA LYS A 54 -1.25 2.05 0.65
C LYS A 54 -1.72 2.87 1.83
N LEU A 55 -0.91 2.90 2.88
CA LEU A 55 -1.11 3.74 4.05
C LEU A 55 -0.27 5.01 3.93
N VAL A 56 -0.87 6.16 4.28
CA VAL A 56 -0.20 7.45 4.39
C VAL A 56 -0.47 8.05 5.76
N SER A 57 0.41 8.92 6.23
CA SER A 57 0.22 9.53 7.55
C SER A 57 -0.85 10.62 7.52
N THR A 58 -1.74 10.59 8.51
CA THR A 58 -2.80 11.60 8.72
C THR A 58 -2.29 12.90 9.35
N HIS A 59 -1.07 12.89 9.89
CA HIS A 59 -0.46 13.99 10.63
C HIS A 59 0.79 14.53 9.93
N ILE A 60 0.69 14.75 8.62
CA ILE A 60 1.78 15.31 7.83
C ILE A 60 1.73 16.84 7.90
N SER A 61 2.86 17.45 8.25
CA SER A 61 3.02 18.90 8.19
C SER A 61 2.73 19.42 6.78
N PRO A 62 2.07 20.57 6.59
CA PRO A 62 1.93 21.17 5.26
C PRO A 62 3.29 21.51 4.62
N TYR A 63 4.36 21.59 5.43
CA TYR A 63 5.73 21.83 5.00
C TYR A 63 6.56 20.55 4.84
N ALA A 64 5.97 19.37 5.04
CA ALA A 64 6.68 18.10 4.90
C ALA A 64 7.19 17.92 3.47
N THR A 65 8.43 17.46 3.39
CA THR A 65 9.10 17.11 2.14
C THR A 65 8.51 15.83 1.53
N ASP A 66 8.81 15.56 0.27
CA ASP A 66 8.35 14.32 -0.38
C ASP A 66 8.97 13.07 0.28
N LEU A 67 10.16 13.21 0.90
CA LEU A 67 10.81 12.14 1.66
C LEU A 67 10.01 11.78 2.93
N GLU A 68 9.39 12.76 3.58
CA GLU A 68 8.55 12.56 4.77
C GLU A 68 7.13 12.06 4.43
N LYS A 69 6.73 12.15 3.15
CA LYS A 69 5.42 11.74 2.65
C LYS A 69 5.40 10.31 2.10
N LEU A 70 6.53 9.59 2.20
CA LEU A 70 6.63 8.22 1.71
C LEU A 70 5.59 7.31 2.37
N PRO A 71 4.90 6.47 1.59
CA PRO A 71 3.85 5.60 2.11
C PRO A 71 4.40 4.34 2.78
N THR A 72 3.54 3.72 3.58
CA THR A 72 3.69 2.31 3.98
C THR A 72 2.78 1.46 3.10
N PHE A 73 3.33 0.43 2.47
CA PHE A 73 2.55 -0.55 1.72
C PHE A 73 2.39 -1.84 2.51
N ILE A 74 1.19 -2.42 2.41
CA ILE A 74 0.87 -3.73 2.97
C ILE A 74 0.26 -4.57 1.87
N MET A 75 0.86 -5.72 1.59
CA MET A 75 0.37 -6.68 0.61
C MET A 75 0.01 -7.99 1.28
N SER A 76 -1.11 -8.61 0.93
CA SER A 76 -1.48 -9.95 1.41
C SER A 76 -1.96 -10.86 0.29
N GLY A 77 -1.71 -12.17 0.43
CA GLY A 77 -2.13 -13.17 -0.54
C GLY A 77 -1.65 -14.58 -0.18
N GLY A 78 -2.24 -15.60 -0.81
CA GLY A 78 -1.93 -17.01 -0.52
C GLY A 78 -0.66 -17.54 -1.16
N ASP A 79 -0.15 -16.90 -2.23
CA ASP A 79 1.07 -17.31 -2.92
C ASP A 79 2.24 -16.40 -2.52
N ARG A 80 3.16 -16.94 -1.72
CA ARG A 80 4.36 -16.23 -1.26
C ARG A 80 5.26 -15.82 -2.42
N GLU A 81 5.47 -16.68 -3.41
CA GLU A 81 6.38 -16.38 -4.53
C GLU A 81 5.81 -15.27 -5.41
N ASP A 82 4.49 -15.27 -5.64
CA ASP A 82 3.82 -14.16 -6.35
C ASP A 82 3.97 -12.83 -5.59
N LEU A 83 3.76 -12.83 -4.28
CA LEU A 83 3.93 -11.63 -3.43
C LEU A 83 5.35 -11.08 -3.51
N ILE A 84 6.37 -11.91 -3.28
CA ILE A 84 7.78 -11.47 -3.33
C ILE A 84 8.15 -10.93 -4.71
N ARG A 85 7.67 -11.58 -5.78
CA ARG A 85 7.87 -11.12 -7.16
C ARG A 85 7.21 -9.76 -7.42
N ARG A 86 6.01 -9.52 -6.89
CA ARG A 86 5.29 -8.25 -7.04
C ARG A 86 5.95 -7.12 -6.26
N VAL A 87 6.43 -7.39 -5.04
CA VAL A 87 7.23 -6.44 -4.27
C VAL A 87 8.49 -6.08 -5.05
N GLY A 88 9.10 -7.06 -5.74
CA GLY A 88 10.20 -6.82 -6.67
C GLY A 88 11.54 -6.57 -5.96
N ILE A 89 11.76 -7.28 -4.84
CA ILE A 89 13.04 -7.28 -4.14
C ILE A 89 14.06 -8.01 -5.02
N SER A 90 15.07 -7.30 -5.53
CA SER A 90 16.24 -7.88 -6.20
C SER A 90 15.98 -8.69 -7.48
N ILE A 91 15.43 -8.08 -8.54
CA ILE A 91 15.77 -8.32 -9.97
C ILE A 91 15.17 -7.14 -10.76
N GLU A 92 16.02 -6.31 -11.36
CA GLU A 92 15.64 -5.31 -12.39
C GLU A 92 14.45 -4.41 -11.98
N ALA A 93 14.41 -3.93 -10.74
CA ALA A 93 13.40 -2.97 -10.32
C ALA A 93 13.67 -1.62 -11.02
N THR A 94 12.62 -0.99 -11.54
CA THR A 94 12.67 0.38 -12.08
C THR A 94 12.92 1.44 -11.00
N SER A 95 12.84 1.04 -9.72
CA SER A 95 13.12 1.85 -8.53
C SER A 95 14.34 1.27 -7.80
N PRO A 96 15.19 2.10 -7.18
CA PRO A 96 16.38 1.63 -6.46
C PRO A 96 16.08 0.61 -5.36
N TYR A 97 14.89 0.66 -4.76
CA TYR A 97 14.50 -0.19 -3.65
C TYR A 97 13.59 -1.37 -4.04
N ASN A 98 12.33 -1.09 -4.34
CA ASN A 98 11.34 -2.10 -4.71
C ASN A 98 10.28 -1.50 -5.65
N ARG A 99 9.38 -2.31 -6.19
CA ARG A 99 8.37 -1.86 -7.18
C ARG A 99 7.20 -1.09 -6.59
N LEU A 100 7.05 -1.07 -5.26
CA LEU A 100 5.94 -0.41 -4.56
C LEU A 100 6.28 1.03 -4.21
N ILE A 101 7.51 1.27 -3.78
CA ILE A 101 7.97 2.56 -3.29
C ILE A 101 8.90 3.19 -4.33
N GLU A 102 8.40 4.26 -4.93
CA GLU A 102 9.20 5.18 -5.72
C GLU A 102 9.87 6.19 -4.79
N LEU A 103 11.21 6.21 -4.81
CA LEU A 103 11.99 7.15 -4.02
C LEU A 103 11.97 8.53 -4.68
N PRO A 104 11.62 9.61 -3.96
CA PRO A 104 11.69 10.97 -4.47
C PRO A 104 13.12 11.36 -4.83
N TYR A 105 13.31 12.17 -5.87
CA TYR A 105 14.61 12.69 -6.30
C TYR A 105 15.69 11.61 -6.50
N PRO A 106 15.42 10.55 -7.29
CA PRO A 106 16.34 9.43 -7.46
C PRO A 106 17.71 9.88 -8.03
N GLU A 107 17.74 10.96 -8.81
CA GLU A 107 18.97 11.56 -9.35
C GLU A 107 19.90 12.14 -8.29
N LYS A 108 19.40 12.38 -7.07
CA LYS A 108 20.16 12.91 -5.95
C LYS A 108 20.65 11.83 -4.99
N VAL A 109 20.34 10.56 -5.22
CA VAL A 109 20.84 9.46 -4.40
C VAL A 109 22.33 9.29 -4.67
N ILE A 110 23.16 9.44 -3.64
CA ILE A 110 24.62 9.31 -3.70
C ILE A 110 25.13 8.00 -3.10
N ASP A 111 24.37 7.38 -2.20
CA ASP A 111 24.63 6.03 -1.72
C ASP A 111 23.33 5.23 -1.60
N PHE A 112 23.41 3.96 -1.97
CA PHE A 112 22.34 2.98 -1.83
C PHE A 112 22.95 1.63 -1.45
N SER A 113 22.83 1.24 -0.19
CA SER A 113 23.60 0.15 0.38
C SER A 113 22.78 -0.67 1.37
N ASN A 114 23.29 -1.85 1.75
CA ASN A 114 22.70 -2.61 2.86
C ASN A 114 22.92 -1.86 4.17
N VAL A 115 21.92 -1.86 5.04
CA VAL A 115 22.10 -1.33 6.39
C VAL A 115 23.08 -2.18 7.22
N PRO A 116 23.71 -1.62 8.26
CA PRO A 116 24.49 -2.43 9.19
C PRO A 116 23.62 -3.40 9.98
N LYS A 117 24.20 -4.53 10.42
CA LYS A 117 23.47 -5.57 11.17
C LYS A 117 22.80 -5.05 12.45
N SER A 118 23.38 -4.05 13.09
CA SER A 118 22.81 -3.39 14.27
C SER A 118 21.47 -2.71 13.97
N ALA A 119 21.29 -2.14 12.77
CA ALA A 119 20.01 -1.56 12.35
C ALA A 119 18.95 -2.63 12.11
N GLU A 120 19.30 -3.75 11.48
CA GLU A 120 18.39 -4.90 11.33
C GLU A 120 17.88 -5.42 12.67
N LEU A 121 18.76 -5.46 13.69
CA LEU A 121 18.38 -5.91 15.04
C LEU A 121 17.39 -4.95 15.71
N LYS A 122 17.40 -3.65 15.41
CA LYS A 122 16.45 -2.69 16.00
C LYS A 122 15.01 -2.94 15.56
N ILE A 123 14.80 -3.42 14.34
CA ILE A 123 13.48 -3.67 13.76
C ILE A 123 13.01 -5.11 13.91
N ALA A 124 13.81 -5.99 14.52
CA ALA A 124 13.42 -7.36 14.77
C ALA A 124 12.12 -7.42 15.59
N GLN A 125 11.11 -8.08 15.04
CA GLN A 125 9.78 -8.23 15.63
C GLN A 125 9.35 -9.70 15.56
N LYS A 126 8.66 -10.18 16.59
CA LYS A 126 8.31 -11.61 16.71
C LYS A 126 7.45 -12.08 15.53
N GLY A 127 7.89 -13.15 14.87
CA GLY A 127 7.16 -13.77 13.75
C GLY A 127 7.31 -13.01 12.43
N TRP A 128 7.93 -11.84 12.42
CA TRP A 128 8.25 -11.09 11.20
C TRP A 128 9.66 -11.44 10.74
N ARG A 129 9.80 -11.71 9.44
CA ARG A 129 11.08 -12.01 8.79
C ARG A 129 11.49 -10.85 7.91
N LEU A 130 12.71 -10.36 8.11
CA LEU A 130 13.30 -9.33 7.25
C LEU A 130 13.57 -9.90 5.85
N LEU A 131 13.04 -9.24 4.83
CA LEU A 131 13.25 -9.58 3.42
C LEU A 131 14.35 -8.73 2.80
N ASP A 132 14.28 -7.42 3.02
CA ASP A 132 15.28 -6.47 2.54
C ASP A 132 15.32 -5.24 3.44
N MET A 133 16.49 -4.62 3.51
CA MET A 133 16.70 -3.39 4.26
C MET A 133 17.86 -2.59 3.69
N LYS A 134 17.57 -1.38 3.22
CA LYS A 134 18.52 -0.53 2.50
C LYS A 134 18.66 0.83 3.15
N SER A 135 19.89 1.32 3.22
CA SER A 135 20.22 2.71 3.50
C SER A 135 20.20 3.49 2.19
N VAL A 136 19.57 4.66 2.19
CA VAL A 136 19.53 5.60 1.06
C VAL A 136 20.04 6.93 1.55
N VAL A 137 21.09 7.45 0.93
CA VAL A 137 21.66 8.76 1.26
C VAL A 137 21.51 9.67 0.06
N TYR A 138 20.92 10.85 0.28
CA TYR A 138 20.78 11.89 -0.73
C TYR A 138 21.92 12.89 -0.63
N GLY A 139 22.31 13.48 -1.76
CA GLY A 139 23.22 14.63 -1.78
C GLY A 139 22.55 15.89 -1.24
N GLY A 140 23.28 16.61 -0.40
CA GLY A 140 22.92 17.93 0.14
C GLY A 140 23.39 19.08 -0.75
N SER A 141 23.37 20.29 -0.19
CA SER A 141 24.04 21.44 -0.81
C SER A 141 25.56 21.29 -0.73
N GLU A 142 26.27 21.82 -1.72
CA GLU A 142 27.74 21.97 -1.67
C GLU A 142 28.53 20.68 -1.41
N GLU A 143 28.13 19.56 -2.05
CA GLU A 143 28.80 18.25 -1.97
C GLU A 143 28.72 17.57 -0.59
N GLU A 144 27.90 18.06 0.34
CA GLU A 144 27.65 17.42 1.63
C GLU A 144 26.63 16.28 1.54
N GLU A 145 26.63 15.38 2.53
CA GLU A 145 25.53 14.42 2.72
C GLU A 145 24.26 15.16 3.14
N GLY A 146 23.16 14.84 2.46
CA GLY A 146 21.82 15.34 2.73
C GLY A 146 21.01 14.38 3.60
N ALA A 147 19.71 14.30 3.32
CA ALA A 147 18.80 13.44 4.06
C ALA A 147 19.17 11.96 3.89
N GLY A 148 19.01 11.18 4.97
CA GLY A 148 19.12 9.73 4.96
C GLY A 148 17.76 9.08 5.17
N LEU A 149 17.50 7.99 4.46
CA LEU A 149 16.35 7.12 4.68
C LEU A 149 16.79 5.66 4.87
N VAL A 150 15.98 4.91 5.59
CA VAL A 150 16.06 3.47 5.65
C VAL A 150 14.77 2.88 5.11
N CYS A 151 14.92 2.09 4.05
CA CYS A 151 13.85 1.33 3.42
C CYS A 151 13.84 -0.09 3.95
N ILE A 152 12.67 -0.60 4.34
CA ILE A 152 12.51 -1.87 5.08
C ILE A 152 11.35 -2.64 4.46
N THR A 153 11.57 -3.93 4.21
CA THR A 153 10.52 -4.86 3.80
C THR A 153 10.56 -6.10 4.68
N LEU A 154 9.42 -6.41 5.27
CA LEU A 154 9.22 -7.50 6.22
C LEU A 154 8.08 -8.39 5.74
N GLU A 155 8.15 -9.69 6.02
CA GLU A 155 7.03 -10.61 5.80
C GLU A 155 6.64 -11.36 7.06
N LYS A 156 5.40 -11.85 7.06
CA LYS A 156 4.88 -12.79 8.04
C LYS A 156 3.79 -13.66 7.40
N GLU A 157 3.68 -14.90 7.86
CA GLU A 157 2.55 -15.76 7.50
C GLU A 157 1.46 -15.65 8.58
N ILE A 158 0.22 -15.39 8.15
CA ILE A 158 -0.95 -15.17 9.01
C ILE A 158 -2.14 -15.92 8.42
N ARG A 159 -2.66 -16.90 9.17
CA ARG A 159 -3.87 -17.68 8.79
C ARG A 159 -3.80 -18.30 7.37
N GLY A 160 -2.60 -18.68 6.92
CA GLY A 160 -2.36 -19.28 5.60
C GLY A 160 -2.19 -18.28 4.45
N GLU A 161 -2.21 -16.97 4.72
CA GLU A 161 -1.77 -15.93 3.79
C GLU A 161 -0.40 -15.40 4.20
N VAL A 162 0.40 -14.97 3.22
CA VAL A 162 1.60 -14.18 3.47
C VAL A 162 1.24 -12.71 3.43
N VAL A 163 1.70 -11.97 4.42
CA VAL A 163 1.62 -10.51 4.50
C VAL A 163 3.01 -9.93 4.36
N VAL A 164 3.16 -8.91 3.53
CA VAL A 164 4.39 -8.15 3.32
C VAL A 164 4.15 -6.69 3.65
N VAL A 165 5.02 -6.10 4.46
CA VAL A 165 5.00 -4.66 4.80
C VAL A 165 6.26 -4.02 4.24
N SER A 166 6.12 -2.93 3.49
CA SER A 166 7.23 -2.16 2.93
C SER A 166 7.08 -0.67 3.25
N GLN A 167 8.14 -0.03 3.72
CA GLN A 167 8.17 1.42 3.90
C GLN A 167 9.60 1.97 3.84
N CYS A 168 9.73 3.28 3.69
CA CYS A 168 10.98 4.01 3.88
C CYS A 168 10.73 5.17 4.86
N ASN A 169 11.63 5.39 5.81
CA ASN A 169 11.55 6.48 6.78
C ASN A 169 12.95 6.94 7.21
N SER A 170 13.06 7.98 8.04
CA SER A 170 14.34 8.52 8.53
C SER A 170 15.00 7.68 9.63
N PHE A 171 14.36 6.59 10.06
CA PHE A 171 14.90 5.62 11.01
C PHE A 171 15.20 6.17 12.41
N TYR A 172 14.48 7.22 12.83
CA TYR A 172 14.48 7.64 14.24
C TYR A 172 13.67 6.66 15.10
N GLU A 173 13.86 6.72 16.42
CA GLU A 173 13.18 5.82 17.35
C GLU A 173 11.64 5.92 17.26
N SER A 174 11.09 7.08 16.91
CA SER A 174 9.67 7.26 16.62
C SER A 174 9.21 6.47 15.40
N ASP A 175 10.02 6.44 14.34
CA ASP A 175 9.70 5.73 13.10
C ASP A 175 9.82 4.21 13.27
N ILE A 176 10.82 3.77 14.05
CA ILE A 176 10.99 2.37 14.43
C ILE A 176 9.81 1.91 15.30
N SER A 177 9.40 2.71 16.28
CA SER A 177 8.26 2.40 17.14
C SER A 177 6.97 2.32 16.32
N ARG A 178 6.74 3.28 15.43
CA ARG A 178 5.59 3.28 14.51
C ARG A 178 5.58 2.07 13.59
N LEU A 179 6.73 1.65 13.05
CA LEU A 179 6.82 0.41 12.29
C LEU A 179 6.34 -0.76 13.14
N LYS A 180 6.83 -0.91 14.36
CA LYS A 180 6.45 -2.01 15.24
C LYS A 180 4.95 -2.00 15.57
N GLU A 181 4.37 -0.83 15.83
CA GLU A 181 2.91 -0.68 15.99
C GLU A 181 2.14 -1.18 14.76
N ILE A 182 2.63 -0.86 13.54
CA ILE A 182 2.03 -1.38 12.30
C ILE A 182 2.10 -2.90 12.27
N LEU A 183 3.28 -3.47 12.51
CA LEU A 183 3.51 -4.92 12.47
C LEU A 183 2.68 -5.67 13.53
N GLU A 184 2.49 -5.08 14.71
CA GLU A 184 1.67 -5.64 15.79
C GLU A 184 0.18 -5.57 15.47
N SER A 185 -0.30 -4.48 14.85
CA SER A 185 -1.71 -4.35 14.48
C SER A 185 -2.19 -5.33 13.40
N ILE A 186 -1.26 -5.95 12.68
CA ILE A 186 -1.53 -6.95 11.64
C ILE A 186 -1.67 -8.36 12.24
N ASP A 187 -1.19 -8.57 13.48
CA ASP A 187 -1.18 -9.87 14.16
C ASP A 187 -2.52 -10.30 14.78
N ASP A 188 -3.52 -9.41 14.83
CA ASP A 188 -4.86 -9.64 15.42
C ASP A 188 -5.94 -9.96 14.36
#